data_AF-A0A7X8DHR1-F1
#
_entry.id   AF-A0A7X8DHR1-F1
#
_cell.length_a   1.000
_cell.length_b   1.000
_cell.length_c   1.000
_cell.angle_alpha   90.00
_cell.angle_beta   90.00
_cell.angle_gamma   90.00
#
_symmetry.space_group_name_H-M   'P 1'
#
loop_
_entity.id
_entity.type
_entity.pdbx_description
1 polymer ?
#
loop_
_entity_poly.entity_id
_entity_poly.type
_entity_poly.pdbx_seq_one_letter_code
_entity_poly.pdbx_strand_id
1 'polypeptide(L)'
;MRNVFATKWGIIIVGIVIGIMASLLQYWGNPANMGICVACFLRDITGALGLHRAPVVQYLRPEIIGFVLGSFGAAYMFKEFRPRLGSAPIVRFVLGAFAMIGALLFLGCPWRALLRL
;
A
#
# COMPACT_ATOMS: atom_id res chain seq x y z
N MET A 1 -5.40 -24.08 13.54
CA MET A 1 -6.60 -23.27 13.29
C MET A 1 -7.05 -23.54 11.85
N ARG A 2 -8.29 -23.99 11.65
CA ARG A 2 -8.84 -24.30 10.31
C ARG A 2 -9.11 -22.95 9.63
N ASN A 3 -8.34 -22.58 8.61
CA ASN A 3 -8.51 -21.31 7.90
C ASN A 3 -9.81 -21.33 7.11
N VAL A 4 -10.89 -20.84 7.72
CA VAL A 4 -12.23 -20.77 7.11
C VAL A 4 -12.22 -19.93 5.82
N PHE A 5 -11.30 -18.96 5.74
CA PHE A 5 -11.06 -18.13 4.56
C PHE A 5 -10.31 -18.83 3.41
N ALA A 6 -9.67 -19.99 3.65
CA ALA A 6 -8.95 -20.75 2.61
C ALA A 6 -9.85 -21.75 1.85
N THR A 7 -11.15 -21.79 2.17
CA THR A 7 -12.14 -22.60 1.46
C THR A 7 -12.47 -21.97 0.11
N LYS A 8 -12.86 -22.75 -0.92
CA LYS A 8 -13.22 -22.23 -2.25
C LYS A 8 -14.20 -21.04 -2.20
N TRP A 9 -15.24 -21.16 -1.38
CA TRP A 9 -16.20 -20.09 -1.13
C TRP A 9 -15.61 -18.89 -0.37
N GLY A 10 -14.69 -19.13 0.57
CA GLY A 10 -14.00 -18.07 1.31
C GLY A 10 -13.12 -17.20 0.39
N ILE A 11 -12.39 -17.82 -0.54
CA ILE A 11 -11.55 -17.11 -1.52
C ILE A 11 -12.42 -16.23 -2.43
N ILE A 12 -13.56 -16.74 -2.90
CA ILE A 12 -14.49 -16.00 -3.77
C ILE A 12 -15.06 -14.77 -3.04
N ILE A 13 -15.53 -14.93 -1.80
CA ILE A 13 -16.09 -13.84 -1.00
C ILE A 13 -15.03 -12.77 -0.73
N VAL A 14 -13.82 -13.16 -0.34
CA VAL A 14 -12.71 -12.23 -0.10
C VAL A 14 -12.34 -11.48 -1.39
N GLY A 15 -12.30 -12.17 -2.53
CA GLY A 15 -12.04 -11.55 -3.83
C GLY A 15 -13.09 -10.50 -4.21
N ILE A 16 -14.38 -10.79 -4.00
CA ILE A 16 -15.47 -9.84 -4.25
C ILE A 16 -15.36 -8.63 -3.32
N VAL A 17 -15.14 -8.84 -2.03
CA VAL A 17 -15.00 -7.77 -1.05
C VAL A 17 -13.82 -6.85 -1.39
N ILE A 18 -12.66 -7.44 -1.72
CA ILE A 18 -11.47 -6.68 -2.12
C ILE A 18 -11.74 -5.92 -3.42
N GLY A 19 -12.37 -6.54 -4.42
CA GLY A 19 -12.68 -5.90 -5.70
C GLY A 19 -13.65 -4.72 -5.60
N ILE A 20 -14.70 -4.84 -4.77
CA ILE A 20 -15.64 -3.74 -4.51
C ILE A 20 -14.96 -2.61 -3.73
N MET A 21 -14.19 -2.96 -2.69
CA MET A 21 -13.43 -1.96 -1.92
C MET A 21 -12.40 -1.24 -2.78
N ALA A 22 -11.77 -1.94 -3.72
CA ALA A 22 -10.79 -1.38 -4.65
C ALA A 22 -11.35 -0.24 -5.49
N SER A 23 -12.50 -0.49 -6.12
CA SER A 23 -13.15 0.46 -7.02
C SER A 23 -13.73 1.63 -6.25
N LEU A 24 -14.35 1.38 -5.08
CA LEU A 24 -14.87 2.45 -4.23
C LEU A 24 -13.77 3.40 -3.75
N LEU A 25 -12.63 2.88 -3.30
CA LEU A 25 -11.51 3.71 -2.84
C LEU A 25 -10.84 4.52 -3.96
N GLN A 26 -10.86 4.00 -5.19
CA GLN A 26 -10.38 4.75 -6.35
C GLN A 26 -11.31 5.92 -6.68
N TYR A 27 -12.64 5.72 -6.53
CA TYR A 27 -13.65 6.76 -6.74
C TYR A 27 -13.61 7.84 -5.66
N TRP A 28 -13.44 7.46 -4.39
CA TRP A 28 -13.31 8.38 -3.25
C TRP A 28 -11.86 8.85 -2.99
N GLY A 29 -10.92 8.53 -3.88
CA GLY A 29 -9.54 8.97 -3.77
C GLY A 29 -9.39 10.49 -3.88
N ASN A 30 -8.51 11.09 -3.07
CA ASN A 30 -8.22 12.52 -3.06
C ASN A 30 -6.76 12.79 -3.49
N PRO A 31 -6.40 12.91 -4.79
CA PRO A 31 -7.20 13.33 -5.94
C PRO A 31 -7.99 12.21 -6.64
N ALA A 32 -9.05 12.60 -7.38
CA ALA A 32 -9.91 11.67 -8.12
C ALA A 32 -9.09 10.76 -9.05
N ASN A 33 -9.40 9.46 -9.05
CA ASN A 33 -8.65 8.41 -9.77
C ASN A 33 -7.24 8.10 -9.21
N MET A 34 -6.98 8.47 -7.95
CA MET A 34 -5.81 8.06 -7.18
C MET A 34 -6.26 7.16 -6.03
N GLY A 35 -6.39 5.85 -6.28
CA GLY A 35 -6.60 4.86 -5.22
C GLY A 35 -5.38 4.71 -4.31
N ILE A 36 -5.30 3.60 -3.56
CA ILE A 36 -4.21 3.36 -2.61
C ILE A 36 -2.89 3.17 -3.37
N CYS A 37 -2.09 4.24 -3.44
CA CYS A 37 -0.80 4.23 -4.09
C CYS A 37 0.33 4.45 -3.09
N VAL A 38 0.82 3.35 -2.52
CA VAL A 38 1.91 3.38 -1.53
C VAL A 38 3.16 4.08 -2.09
N ALA A 39 3.48 3.89 -3.38
CA ALA A 39 4.60 4.57 -4.02
C ALA A 39 4.41 6.09 -4.09
N CYS A 40 3.25 6.57 -4.54
CA CYS A 40 2.98 8.01 -4.58
C CYS A 40 2.87 8.60 -3.17
N PHE A 41 2.30 7.88 -2.20
CA PHE A 41 2.22 8.36 -0.82
C PHE A 41 3.60 8.45 -0.18
N LEU A 42 4.50 7.50 -0.43
CA LEU A 42 5.89 7.59 0.01
C LEU A 42 6.58 8.80 -0.61
N ARG A 43 6.37 9.05 -1.90
CA ARG A 43 6.85 10.29 -2.53
C ARG A 43 6.27 11.50 -1.80
N ASP A 44 4.96 11.60 -1.63
CA ASP A 44 4.35 12.79 -1.03
C ASP A 44 4.81 13.03 0.43
N ILE A 45 5.03 11.95 1.20
CA ILE A 45 5.63 12.00 2.54
C ILE A 45 7.09 12.50 2.48
N THR A 46 7.90 12.01 1.55
CA THR A 46 9.27 12.55 1.37
C THR A 46 9.28 14.03 1.00
N GLY A 47 8.22 14.52 0.35
CA GLY A 47 8.02 15.94 0.04
C GLY A 47 7.68 16.75 1.28
N ALA A 48 6.79 16.21 2.13
CA ALA A 48 6.45 16.78 3.43
C ALA A 48 7.66 16.82 4.40
N LEU A 49 8.55 15.83 4.31
CA LEU A 49 9.81 15.78 5.07
C LEU A 49 10.91 16.69 4.50
N GLY A 50 10.65 17.37 3.37
CA GLY A 50 11.60 18.33 2.76
C GLY A 50 12.75 17.68 1.98
N LEU A 51 12.69 16.37 1.71
CA LEU A 51 13.72 15.66 0.93
C LEU A 51 13.64 15.98 -0.57
N HIS A 52 12.50 16.50 -1.05
CA HIS A 52 12.38 17.07 -2.38
C HIS A 52 11.44 18.29 -2.36
N ARG A 53 11.63 19.23 -3.29
CA ARG A 53 10.95 20.55 -3.30
C ARG A 53 9.92 20.71 -4.42
N ALA A 54 9.03 19.73 -4.57
CA ALA A 54 7.91 19.85 -5.51
C ALA A 54 6.66 20.33 -4.74
N PRO A 55 6.17 21.57 -4.96
CA PRO A 55 5.20 22.23 -4.08
C PRO A 55 3.82 21.55 -4.03
N VAL A 56 3.45 20.79 -5.07
CA VAL A 56 2.15 20.11 -5.16
C VAL A 56 2.11 18.81 -4.34
N VAL A 57 3.27 18.25 -3.96
CA VAL A 57 3.39 16.90 -3.38
C VAL A 57 4.03 16.92 -1.99
N GLN A 58 3.84 18.00 -1.23
CA GLN A 58 4.32 18.12 0.16
C GLN A 58 3.17 17.87 1.14
N TYR A 59 2.56 16.69 1.06
CA TYR A 59 1.40 16.35 1.87
C TYR A 59 1.61 15.04 2.63
N LEU A 60 1.43 15.10 3.95
CA LEU A 60 1.46 13.90 4.78
C LEU A 60 0.09 13.25 4.77
N ARG A 61 -0.01 12.17 3.99
CA ARG A 61 -1.27 11.49 3.71
C ARG A 61 -1.58 10.44 4.81
N PRO A 62 -2.62 10.61 5.65
CA PRO A 62 -2.87 9.76 6.83
C PRO A 62 -3.16 8.28 6.48
N GLU A 63 -3.47 7.97 5.23
CA GLU A 63 -3.76 6.64 4.70
C GLU A 63 -2.62 5.64 5.01
N ILE A 64 -1.36 6.05 4.83
CA ILE A 64 -0.21 5.17 5.13
C ILE A 64 -0.15 4.85 6.63
N ILE A 65 -0.37 5.84 7.48
CA ILE A 65 -0.35 5.67 8.93
C ILE A 65 -1.50 4.73 9.34
N GLY A 66 -2.69 4.92 8.76
CA GLY A 66 -3.84 4.05 8.94
C GLY A 66 -3.56 2.60 8.52
N PHE A 67 -2.89 2.36 7.38
CA PHE A 67 -2.49 1.02 6.95
C PHE A 67 -1.51 0.36 7.91
N VAL A 68 -0.50 1.09 8.37
CA VAL A 68 0.52 0.57 9.29
C VAL A 68 -0.10 0.25 10.65
N LEU A 69 -0.89 1.17 11.23
CA LEU A 69 -1.54 0.96 12.51
C LEU A 69 -2.63 -0.11 12.43
N GLY A 70 -3.41 -0.15 11.34
CA GLY A 70 -4.44 -1.15 11.12
C GLY A 70 -3.87 -2.57 10.95
N SER A 71 -2.80 -2.72 10.17
CA SER A 71 -2.10 -4.00 10.02
C SER A 71 -1.43 -4.44 11.32
N PHE A 72 -0.87 -3.52 12.08
CA PHE A 72 -0.33 -3.79 13.41
C PHE A 72 -1.42 -4.25 14.39
N GLY A 73 -2.55 -3.54 14.44
CA GLY A 73 -3.70 -3.90 15.28
C GLY A 73 -4.28 -5.27 14.93
N ALA A 74 -4.42 -5.58 13.64
CA ALA A 74 -4.85 -6.90 13.18
C ALA A 74 -3.84 -7.98 13.59
N ALA A 75 -2.55 -7.79 13.35
CA ALA A 75 -1.52 -8.75 13.72
C ALA A 75 -1.45 -9.02 15.24
N TYR A 76 -1.72 -7.99 16.06
CA TYR A 76 -1.79 -8.13 17.50
C TYR A 76 -3.04 -8.91 17.95
N MET A 77 -4.21 -8.59 17.39
CA MET A 77 -5.47 -9.25 17.72
C MET A 77 -5.48 -10.74 17.35
N PHE A 78 -4.87 -11.10 16.21
CA PHE A 78 -4.71 -12.50 15.79
C PHE A 78 -3.49 -13.19 16.40
N LYS A 79 -2.72 -12.52 17.27
CA LYS A 79 -1.49 -13.03 17.91
C LYS A 79 -0.45 -13.56 16.92
N GLU A 80 -0.42 -13.01 15.71
CA GLU A 80 0.53 -13.37 14.65
C GLU A 80 1.75 -12.45 14.61
N PHE A 81 1.79 -11.42 15.46
CA PHE A 81 2.91 -10.50 15.55
C PHE A 81 4.19 -11.22 15.99
N ARG A 82 5.16 -11.35 15.07
CA ARG A 82 6.50 -11.86 15.34
C ARG A 82 7.54 -10.87 14.82
N PRO A 83 8.34 -10.22 15.68
CA PRO A 83 9.41 -9.35 15.23
C PRO A 83 10.47 -10.19 14.51
N ARG A 84 10.66 -9.95 13.21
CA ARG A 84 11.67 -10.62 12.40
C ARG A 84 12.71 -9.60 11.95
N LEU A 85 13.98 -9.88 12.22
CA LEU A 85 15.09 -9.13 11.62
C LEU A 85 15.41 -9.76 10.25
N GLY A 86 15.61 -8.93 9.22
CA GLY A 86 15.95 -9.41 7.87
C GLY A 86 17.45 -9.66 7.73
N SER A 87 17.82 -10.79 7.12
CA SER A 87 19.23 -11.23 6.95
C SER A 87 19.99 -10.58 5.78
N ALA A 88 19.46 -9.55 5.11
CA ALA A 88 20.15 -8.85 4.01
C ALA A 88 19.62 -7.42 3.82
N PRO A 89 19.99 -6.45 4.68
CA PRO A 89 19.45 -5.09 4.63
C PRO A 89 19.81 -4.36 3.33
N ILE A 90 21.04 -4.50 2.84
CA ILE A 90 21.52 -3.82 1.62
C ILE A 90 20.76 -4.30 0.39
N VAL A 91 20.59 -5.61 0.20
CA VAL A 91 19.86 -6.15 -0.96
C VAL A 91 18.42 -5.66 -0.98
N ARG A 92 17.75 -5.63 0.18
CA ARG A 92 16.38 -5.12 0.29
C ARG A 92 16.28 -3.63 -0.01
N PHE A 93 17.25 -2.84 0.45
CA PHE A 93 17.31 -1.42 0.15
C PHE A 93 17.45 -1.17 -1.35
N VAL A 94 18.39 -1.87 -2.01
CA VAL A 94 18.62 -1.77 -3.45
C VAL A 94 17.37 -2.20 -4.23
N LEU A 95 16.76 -3.34 -3.88
CA LEU A 95 15.52 -3.80 -4.51
C LEU A 95 14.37 -2.80 -4.31
N GLY A 96 14.26 -2.20 -3.13
CA GLY A 96 13.27 -1.15 -2.85
C GLY A 96 13.48 0.11 -3.69
N ALA A 97 14.74 0.52 -3.90
CA ALA A 97 15.08 1.66 -4.76
C ALA A 97 14.66 1.40 -6.22
N PHE A 98 15.00 0.23 -6.78
CA PHE A 98 14.58 -0.15 -8.13
C PHE A 98 13.04 -0.25 -8.25
N ALA A 99 12.36 -0.81 -7.25
CA ALA A 99 10.91 -0.89 -7.23
C ALA A 99 10.26 0.51 -7.23
N MET A 100 10.82 1.46 -6.46
CA MET A 100 10.32 2.83 -6.41
C MET A 100 10.54 3.57 -7.74
N ILE A 101 11.71 3.40 -8.37
CA ILE A 101 12.01 3.95 -9.70
C ILE A 101 11.00 3.42 -10.72
N GLY A 102 10.76 2.10 -10.74
CA GLY A 102 9.78 1.48 -11.63
C GLY A 102 8.36 2.01 -11.40
N ALA A 103 7.90 2.09 -10.15
CA ALA A 103 6.56 2.58 -9.83
C ALA A 103 6.34 4.05 -10.23
N LEU A 104 7.37 4.89 -10.13
CA LEU A 104 7.31 6.29 -10.55
C LEU A 104 7.32 6.44 -12.08
N LEU A 105 8.10 5.62 -12.80
CA LEU A 105 8.14 5.62 -14.26
C LEU A 105 6.77 5.25 -14.86
N PHE A 106 6.06 4.27 -14.29
CA PHE A 106 4.73 3.86 -14.74
C PHE A 106 3.58 4.70 -14.14
N LEU A 107 3.89 5.81 -13.43
CA LEU A 107 2.92 6.69 -12.75
C LEU A 107 1.90 5.96 -11.87
N GLY A 108 2.25 4.78 -11.34
CA GLY A 108 1.29 3.93 -10.67
C GLY A 108 1.93 2.84 -9.81
N CYS A 109 1.40 2.68 -8.60
CA CYS A 109 1.43 1.39 -7.91
C CYS A 109 0.67 0.35 -8.75
N PRO A 110 0.88 -0.97 -8.51
CA PRO A 110 0.14 -2.01 -9.21
C PRO A 110 -1.38 -1.81 -9.15
N TRP A 111 -1.91 -1.27 -8.05
CA TRP A 111 -3.34 -0.97 -7.92
C TRP A 111 -3.83 0.11 -8.87
N ARG A 112 -3.11 1.24 -8.96
CA ARG A 112 -3.44 2.35 -9.84
C ARG A 112 -3.24 1.99 -11.31
N ALA A 113 -2.24 1.15 -11.60
CA ALA A 113 -2.03 0.65 -12.95
C ALA A 113 -3.16 -0.32 -13.38
N LEU A 114 -3.55 -1.24 -12.50
CA LEU A 114 -4.59 -2.24 -12.78
C LEU A 114 -5.98 -1.62 -12.96
N LEU A 115 -6.32 -0.59 -12.17
CA LEU A 115 -7.63 0.08 -12.26
C LEU A 115 -7.71 1.16 -13.35
N ARG A 116 -6.58 1.48 -14.00
CA ARG A 116 -6.52 2.46 -15.10
C ARG A 116 -6.53 1.81 -16.49
N LEU A 117 -6.11 0.54 -16.59
CA LEU A 117 -6.31 -0.32 -17.75
C LEU A 117 -7.77 -0.81 -17.80
#